data_AF-A0A7C4K1F3-F1
#
_entry.id   AF-A0A7C4K1F3-F1
#
_cell.length_a   1.000
_cell.length_b   1.000
_cell.length_c   1.000
_cell.angle_alpha   90.00
_cell.angle_beta   90.00
_cell.angle_gamma   90.00
#
_symmetry.space_group_name_H-M   'P 1'
#
loop_
_entity.id
_entity.type
_entity.pdbx_description
1 polymer ?
#
loop_
_entity_poly.entity_id
_entity_poly.type
_entity_poly.pdbx_seq_one_letter_code
_entity_poly.pdbx_strand_id
1 'polypeptide(L)' 'MIDLVINSFRESADVKLAFVETYAERLLEVGKIIANALKDGNKVLLFGNGGSAADAQHIAAEIVGRFKKER' A
#
# COMPACT_ATOMS: atom_id res chain seq x y z
N MET A 1 -1.22 23.23 -21.03
CA MET A 1 -2.08 22.08 -20.62
C MET A 1 -1.33 20.77 -20.73
N ILE A 2 -0.67 20.48 -21.86
CA ILE A 2 0.19 19.29 -22.00
C ILE A 2 1.35 19.27 -20.99
N ASP A 3 1.97 20.43 -20.74
CA ASP A 3 3.07 20.54 -19.77
C ASP A 3 2.64 20.22 -18.34
N LEU A 4 1.40 20.55 -17.97
CA LEU A 4 0.85 20.24 -16.65
C LEU A 4 0.72 18.72 -16.47
N VAL A 5 0.25 18.02 -17.50
CA VAL A 5 0.17 16.55 -17.49
C VAL A 5 1.58 15.96 -17.36
N ILE A 6 2.51 16.37 -18.22
CA ILE A 6 3.89 15.88 -18.20
C ILE A 6 4.54 16.10 -16.83
N ASN A 7 4.38 17.30 -16.25
CA ASN A 7 4.97 17.62 -14.96
C ASN A 7 4.34 16.83 -13.81
N SER A 8 3.02 16.62 -13.81
CA SER A 8 2.36 15.81 -12.77
C SER A 8 2.86 14.36 -12.77
N PHE A 9 3.08 13.77 -13.95
CA PHE A 9 3.65 12.42 -14.03
C PHE A 9 5.12 12.37 -13.62
N ARG A 10 5.92 13.40 -13.96
CA ARG A 10 7.32 13.50 -13.52
C ARG A 10 7.42 13.60 -12.00
N GLU A 11 6.69 14.52 -11.39
CA GLU A 11 6.65 14.68 -9.93
C GLU A 11 6.22 13.38 -9.24
N SER A 12 5.20 12.70 -9.77
CA SER A 12 4.74 11.42 -9.25
C SER A 12 5.80 10.31 -9.33
N ALA A 13 6.65 10.32 -10.35
CA ALA A 13 7.75 9.37 -10.51
C ALA A 13 8.90 9.69 -9.54
N ASP A 14 9.31 10.95 -9.47
CA ASP A 14 10.40 11.41 -8.62
C ASP A 14 10.12 11.11 -7.14
N VAL A 15 8.89 11.38 -6.67
CA VAL A 15 8.48 11.06 -5.30
C VAL A 15 8.55 9.55 -5.02
N LYS A 16 8.15 8.69 -5.98
CA LYS A 16 8.22 7.24 -5.79
C LYS A 16 9.65 6.71 -5.73
N LEU A 17 10.54 7.24 -6.57
CA LEU A 17 11.95 6.88 -6.58
C LEU A 17 12.61 7.29 -5.26
N ALA A 18 12.46 8.54 -4.85
CA ALA A 18 13.01 9.02 -3.59
C ALA A 18 12.45 8.26 -2.38
N PHE A 19 11.15 7.93 -2.40
CA PHE A 19 10.51 7.16 -1.34
C PHE A 19 11.09 5.75 -1.21
N VAL A 20 11.27 5.01 -2.31
CA VAL A 20 11.80 3.65 -2.23
C VAL A 20 13.27 3.65 -1.83
N GLU A 21 14.08 4.59 -2.33
CA GLU A 21 15.49 4.73 -1.94
C GLU A 21 15.62 4.98 -0.43
N THR A 22 14.70 5.75 0.15
CA THR A 22 14.73 6.09 1.58
C THR A 22 14.13 5.00 2.48
N TYR A 23 13.07 4.32 2.03
CA TYR A 23 12.23 3.50 2.91
C TYR A 23 12.13 2.01 2.52
N ALA A 24 12.94 1.51 1.57
CA ALA A 24 12.88 0.10 1.13
C ALA A 24 12.95 -0.92 2.28
N GLU A 25 13.88 -0.72 3.22
CA GLU A 25 14.03 -1.61 4.38
C GLU A 25 12.78 -1.58 5.28
N ARG A 26 12.21 -0.38 5.50
CA ARG A 26 11.01 -0.19 6.31
C ARG A 26 9.78 -0.80 5.66
N LEU A 27 9.66 -0.72 4.33
CA LEU A 27 8.59 -1.39 3.58
C LEU A 27 8.63 -2.91 3.80
N LEU A 28 9.83 -3.51 3.71
CA LEU A 28 10.01 -4.94 3.96
C LEU A 28 9.66 -5.31 5.41
N GLU A 29 10.06 -4.48 6.37
CA GLU A 29 9.74 -4.69 7.79
C GLU A 29 8.23 -4.67 8.05
N VAL A 30 7.52 -3.65 7.55
CA VAL A 30 6.06 -3.54 7.69
C VAL A 30 5.34 -4.73 7.05
N GLY A 31 5.79 -5.16 5.87
CA GLY A 31 5.26 -6.36 5.21
C GLY A 31 5.42 -7.62 6.06
N LYS A 32 6.58 -7.81 6.70
CA LYS A 32 6.83 -8.94 7.63
C LYS A 32 5.93 -8.87 8.86
N ILE A 33 5.75 -7.70 9.46
CA ILE A 33 4.87 -7.51 10.62
C ILE A 33 3.43 -7.90 10.28
N ILE A 34 2.91 -7.41 9.15
CA ILE A 34 1.57 -7.73 8.65
C ILE A 34 1.43 -9.24 8.41
N ALA A 35 2.38 -9.84 7.69
CA ALA A 35 2.35 -11.26 7.36
C ALA A 35 2.39 -12.16 8.60
N ASN A 36 3.24 -11.84 9.58
CA ASN A 36 3.34 -12.59 10.83
C ASN A 36 2.06 -12.46 11.65
N ALA A 37 1.51 -11.24 11.78
CA ALA A 37 0.24 -11.05 12.48
C ALA A 37 -0.88 -11.93 11.92
N LEU A 38 -1.01 -11.99 10.59
CA LEU A 38 -2.02 -12.85 9.95
C LEU A 38 -1.73 -14.35 10.14
N LYS A 39 -0.46 -14.79 10.06
CA LYS A 39 -0.07 -16.19 10.31
C LYS A 39 -0.38 -16.63 11.73
N ASP A 40 -0.19 -15.75 12.70
CA ASP A 40 -0.44 -16.00 14.12
C ASP A 40 -1.94 -15.94 14.49
N GLY A 41 -2.84 -15.84 13.49
CA GLY A 41 -4.28 -15.78 13.69
C GLY A 41 -4.80 -14.41 14.16
N ASN A 42 -3.95 -13.37 14.14
CA ASN A 42 -4.37 -12.01 14.42
C ASN A 42 -5.03 -11.35 13.19
N LYS A 43 -5.44 -10.10 13.36
CA LYS A 43 -6.11 -9.28 12.35
C LYS A 43 -5.35 -7.99 12.11
N VAL A 44 -5.46 -7.48 10.88
CA VAL A 44 -4.96 -6.14 10.50
C VAL A 44 -6.15 -5.22 10.32
N LEU A 45 -6.15 -4.09 11.04
CA LEU A 45 -7.17 -3.06 10.94
C LEU A 45 -6.63 -1.91 10.09
N LEU A 46 -7.37 -1.54 9.04
CA LEU A 46 -7.01 -0.50 8.09
C LEU A 46 -8.07 0.61 8.18
N PHE A 47 -7.62 1.86 8.26
CA PHE A 47 -8.49 3.03 8.38
C PHE A 47 -7.84 4.25 7.73
N GLY A 48 -8.67 5.19 7.29
CA GLY A 48 -8.24 6.41 6.62
C GLY A 48 -9.43 7.32 6.30
N ASN A 49 -9.14 8.52 5.82
CA ASN A 49 -10.15 9.51 5.41
C ASN A 49 -10.00 9.84 3.92
N GLY A 50 -11.11 10.13 3.23
CA GLY A 50 -11.08 10.48 1.80
C GLY A 50 -10.41 9.41 0.94
N GLY A 51 -9.41 9.78 0.13
CA GLY A 51 -8.66 8.84 -0.70
C GLY A 51 -8.01 7.70 0.09
N SER A 52 -7.49 7.98 1.29
CA SER A 52 -6.88 6.94 2.13
C SER A 52 -7.91 5.95 2.70
N ALA A 53 -9.19 6.34 2.79
CA ALA A 53 -10.25 5.38 3.11
C ALA A 53 -10.46 4.39 1.96
N ALA A 54 -10.36 4.87 0.71
CA ALA A 54 -10.41 4.03 -0.49
C ALA A 54 -9.22 3.06 -0.56
N ASP A 55 -8.02 3.49 -0.18
CA ASP A 55 -6.85 2.61 -0.09
C ASP A 55 -7.01 1.57 1.03
N ALA A 56 -7.51 1.98 2.20
CA ALA A 56 -7.75 1.08 3.33
C ALA A 56 -8.72 -0.06 2.96
N GLN A 57 -9.85 0.26 2.31
CA GLN A 57 -10.79 -0.77 1.84
C GLN A 57 -10.19 -1.62 0.70
N HIS A 58 -9.36 -1.03 -0.16
CA HIS A 58 -8.72 -1.75 -1.27
C HIS A 58 -7.77 -2.83 -0.74
N ILE A 59 -6.85 -2.46 0.17
CA ILE A 59 -5.93 -3.41 0.80
C ILE A 59 -6.72 -4.50 1.56
N ALA A 60 -7.76 -4.13 2.31
CA ALA A 60 -8.60 -5.10 3.01
C ALA A 60 -9.26 -6.09 2.04
N ALA A 61 -9.76 -5.61 0.90
CA ALA A 61 -10.39 -6.44 -0.12
C ALA A 61 -9.38 -7.38 -0.80
N GLU A 62 -8.14 -6.96 -1.03
CA GLU A 62 -7.10 -7.83 -1.59
C GLU A 62 -6.73 -8.97 -0.62
N ILE A 63 -6.56 -8.66 0.66
CA ILE A 63 -6.22 -9.66 1.70
C ILE A 63 -7.35 -10.69 1.86
N VAL A 64 -8.59 -10.22 2.00
CA VAL A 64 -9.75 -11.10 2.21
C VAL A 64 -10.15 -11.82 0.91
N GLY A 65 -10.02 -11.16 -0.24
CA GLY A 65 -10.39 -11.69 -1.54
C GLY A 65 -9.51 -12.88 -1.96
N ARG A 66 -8.20 -12.81 -1.70
CA ARG A 66 -7.29 -13.97 -1.90
C ARG A 66 -7.59 -15.10 -0.92
N PHE A 67 -7.85 -14.79 0.35
CA PHE A 67 -8.20 -15.80 1.36
C PHE A 67 -9.43 -16.65 0.96
N LYS A 68 -10.41 -16.06 0.26
CA LYS A 68 -11.60 -16.79 -0.23
C LYS A 68 -11.36 -17.62 -1.50
N LYS A 69 -10.31 -17.36 -2.28
CA LYS A 69 -10.00 -18.10 -3.51
C LYS A 69 -9.07 -19.30 -3.28
N GLU A 70 -8.22 -19.24 -2.26
CA GLU A 70 -7.23 -20.28 -1.94
C GLU A 70 -7.73 -21.28 -0.88
N ARG A 71 -9.04 -21.30 -0.59
CA ARG A 71 -9.72 -22.27 0.28
C ARG A 71 -10.94 -22.86 -0.42
#